data_AF-A0A510WE10-F1
#
_entry.id   AF-A0A510WE10-F1
#
_cell.length_a   1.000
_cell.length_b   1.000
_cell.length_c   1.000
_cell.angle_alpha   90.00
_cell.angle_beta   90.00
_cell.angle_gamma   90.00
#
_symmetry.space_group_name_H-M   'P 1'
#
loop_
_entity.id
_entity.type
_entity.pdbx_description
1 polymer ?
#
loop_
_entity_poly.entity_id
_entity_poly.type
_entity_poly.pdbx_seq_one_letter_code
_entity_poly.pdbx_strand_id
1 'polypeptide(L)' 'METKCDFMVNRAILIEMGFKPSQAARMIKESKTYLARVEGIDFYNNRQVGVVPSRVIEHLFHIQVAE' A
#
# COMPACT_ATOMS: atom_id res chain seq x y z
N MET A 1 -17.15 18.23 -4.72
CA MET A 1 -16.62 16.85 -4.74
C MET A 1 -15.74 16.73 -3.51
N GLU A 2 -16.19 16.02 -2.48
CA GLU A 2 -15.31 15.69 -1.35
C GLU A 2 -14.21 14.77 -1.88
N THR A 3 -12.97 15.25 -1.86
CA THR A 3 -11.81 14.44 -2.17
C THR A 3 -11.61 13.51 -0.98
N LYS A 4 -12.09 12.27 -1.09
CA LYS A 4 -11.83 11.25 -0.06
C LYS A 4 -10.32 11.02 -0.04
N CYS A 5 -9.66 11.43 1.05
CA CYS A 5 -8.24 11.17 1.23
C CYS A 5 -8.07 9.71 1.63
N ASP A 6 -7.23 8.98 0.90
CA ASP A 6 -6.92 7.59 1.23
C ASP A 6 -6.06 7.53 2.51
N PHE A 7 -6.37 6.59 3.39
CA PHE A 7 -5.50 6.23 4.50
C PHE A 7 -4.19 5.64 3.96
N MET A 8 -3.03 6.10 4.46
CA MET A 8 -1.73 5.67 3.96
C MET A 8 -1.19 4.50 4.79
N VAL A 9 -1.02 3.36 4.14
CA VAL A 9 -0.55 2.11 4.75
C VAL A 9 0.95 1.98 4.60
N ASN A 10 1.62 1.74 5.71
CA ASN A 10 3.04 1.45 5.77
C ASN A 10 3.28 0.00 6.24
N ARG A 11 4.53 -0.45 6.22
CA ARG A 11 4.88 -1.81 6.67
C ARG A 11 4.50 -2.08 8.13
N ALA A 12 4.60 -1.09 9.02
CA ALA A 12 4.30 -1.27 10.45
C ALA A 12 2.81 -1.57 10.68
N ILE A 13 1.92 -0.83 10.02
CA ILE A 13 0.46 -1.06 10.08
C ILE A 13 0.12 -2.50 9.68
N LEU A 14 0.69 -2.99 8.59
CA LEU A 14 0.48 -4.39 8.17
C LEU A 14 0.99 -5.40 9.21
N ILE A 15 2.10 -5.11 9.88
CA ILE A 15 2.62 -5.98 10.94
C ILE A 15 1.69 -5.97 12.16
N GLU A 16 1.15 -4.81 12.53
CA GLU A 16 0.16 -4.65 13.61
C GLU A 16 -1.14 -5.39 13.30
N MET A 17 -1.55 -5.45 12.02
CA MET A 17 -2.66 -6.27 11.55
C MET A 17 -2.39 -7.79 11.59
N GLY A 18 -1.18 -8.21 11.95
CA GLY A 18 -0.80 -9.62 12.10
C GLY A 18 -0.05 -10.23 10.91
N PHE A 19 0.32 -9.44 9.89
CA PHE A 19 1.14 -9.95 8.79
C PHE A 19 2.60 -10.11 9.22
N LYS A 20 3.25 -11.18 8.74
CA LYS A 20 4.68 -11.38 8.99
C LYS A 20 5.50 -10.23 8.40
N PRO A 21 6.63 -9.82 9.01
CA PRO A 21 7.43 -8.70 8.54
C PRO A 21 7.91 -8.80 7.08
N SER A 22 8.17 -10.02 6.59
CA SER A 22 8.52 -10.31 5.20
C SER A 22 7.32 -10.21 4.26
N GLN A 23 6.15 -10.67 4.69
CA GLN A 23 4.90 -10.57 3.96
C GLN A 23 4.47 -9.11 3.82
N ALA A 24 4.51 -8.34 4.90
CA ALA A 24 4.21 -6.90 4.87
C ALA A 24 5.15 -6.13 3.91
N ALA A 25 6.45 -6.44 3.92
CA ALA A 25 7.40 -5.83 2.98
C ALA A 25 7.09 -6.19 1.52
N ARG A 26 6.71 -7.43 1.26
CA ARG A 26 6.28 -7.89 -0.06
C ARG A 26 5.01 -7.17 -0.53
N MET A 27 4.01 -7.03 0.35
CA MET A 27 2.76 -6.34 0.05
C MET A 27 3.00 -4.89 -0.37
N ILE A 28 3.79 -4.13 0.40
CA ILE A 28 4.16 -2.75 0.04
C ILE A 28 4.86 -2.70 -1.33
N LYS A 29 5.80 -3.61 -1.60
CA LYS A 29 6.53 -3.65 -2.87
C LYS A 29 5.61 -3.92 -4.07
N GLU A 30 4.70 -4.88 -3.93
CA GLU A 30 3.72 -5.20 -4.98
C GLU A 30 2.74 -4.04 -5.21
N SER A 31 2.21 -3.42 -4.16
CA SER A 31 1.36 -2.23 -4.26
C SER A 31 2.06 -1.05 -4.94
N LYS A 32 3.32 -0.78 -4.60
CA LYS A 32 4.11 0.26 -5.28
C LYS A 32 4.31 -0.04 -6.76
N THR A 33 4.57 -1.30 -7.07
CA THR A 33 4.76 -1.74 -8.47
C THR A 33 3.47 -1.56 -9.26
N TYR A 34 2.33 -1.86 -8.66
CA TYR A 34 1.02 -1.62 -9.25
C TYR A 34 0.77 -0.12 -9.48
N LEU A 35 1.00 0.72 -8.48
CA LEU A 35 0.83 2.18 -8.60
C LEU A 35 1.71 2.78 -9.71
N ALA A 36 2.97 2.37 -9.78
CA ALA A 36 3.89 2.86 -10.80
C ALA A 36 3.55 2.35 -12.21
N ARG A 37 3.22 1.06 -12.36
CA ARG A 37 3.10 0.43 -13.68
C ARG A 37 1.69 0.39 -14.24
N VAL A 38 0.68 0.31 -13.38
CA VAL A 38 -0.73 0.16 -13.77
C VAL A 38 -1.43 1.51 -13.68
N GLU A 39 -1.25 2.24 -12.57
CA GLU A 39 -1.84 3.59 -12.42
C GLU A 39 -0.95 4.71 -12.99
N GLY A 40 0.28 4.39 -13.41
CA GLY A 40 1.20 5.35 -14.03
C GLY A 40 1.75 6.42 -13.08
N ILE A 41 1.73 6.16 -11.77
CA ILE A 41 2.18 7.11 -10.75
C ILE A 41 3.67 6.89 -10.44
N ASP A 42 4.53 7.56 -11.22
CA ASP A 42 5.99 7.43 -11.17
C ASP A 42 6.61 7.65 -9.77
N PHE A 43 5.94 8.43 -8.92
CA PHE A 43 6.34 8.65 -7.52
C PHE A 43 6.61 7.33 -6.78
N TYR A 44 5.83 6.28 -7.05
CA TYR A 44 5.96 4.98 -6.38
C TYR A 44 7.11 4.10 -6.92
N ASN A 45 7.79 4.51 -7.99
CA ASN A 45 9.00 3.85 -8.48
C ASN A 45 10.22 4.14 -7.57
N ASN A 46 10.15 5.15 -6.69
CA ASN A 46 11.23 5.48 -5.77
C ASN A 46 11.35 4.45 -4.63
N ARG A 47 12.56 3.94 -4.37
CA ARG A 47 12.86 3.00 -3.27
C ARG A 47 12.56 3.56 -1.88
N GLN A 48 12.63 4.88 -1.67
CA GLN A 48 12.44 5.52 -0.35
C GLN A 48 10.96 5.60 0.08
N VAL A 49 10.02 5.50 -0.86
CA VAL A 49 8.59 5.55 -0.53
C VAL A 49 8.18 4.26 0.15
N GLY A 50 7.92 4.30 1.46
CA GLY A 50 7.57 3.15 2.30
C GLY A 50 6.07 3.02 2.59
N VAL A 51 5.24 3.80 1.92
CA VAL A 51 3.80 3.92 2.15
C VAL A 51 3.04 3.78 0.84
N VAL A 52 1.79 3.32 0.90
CA VAL A 52 0.86 3.21 -0.24
C VAL A 52 -0.57 3.50 0.21
N PRO A 53 -1.48 3.92 -0.67
CA PRO A 53 -2.88 4.14 -0.31
C PRO A 53 -3.57 2.81 0.08
N SER A 54 -4.42 2.83 1.10
CA SER A 54 -5.15 1.65 1.60
C SER A 54 -5.93 0.97 0.48
N ARG A 55 -6.61 1.73 -0.38
CA ARG A 55 -7.37 1.21 -1.54
C ARG A 55 -6.56 0.23 -2.40
N VAL A 56 -5.25 0.42 -2.54
CA VAL A 56 -4.38 -0.44 -3.35
C VAL A 56 -4.07 -1.74 -2.63
N ILE A 57 -3.84 -1.66 -1.32
CA ILE A 57 -3.64 -2.85 -0.47
C ILE A 57 -4.92 -3.69 -0.45
N GLU A 58 -6.07 -3.05 -0.25
CA GLU A 58 -7.38 -3.72 -0.24
C GLU A 58 -7.68 -4.36 -1.59
N HIS A 59 -7.41 -3.65 -2.69
CA HIS A 59 -7.63 -4.15 -4.04
C HIS A 59 -6.75 -5.38 -4.38
N LEU A 60 -5.45 -5.33 -4.06
CA LEU A 60 -4.51 -6.37 -4.46
C LEU A 60 -4.54 -7.60 -3.54
N PHE A 61 -4.82 -7.41 -2.26
CA PHE A 61 -4.73 -8.48 -1.26
C PHE A 61 -6.08 -8.95 -0.74
N HIS A 62 -7.18 -8.35 -1.20
CA HIS A 62 -8.55 -8.70 -0.79
C HIS A 62 -8.73 -8.67 0.74
N ILE A 63 -8.16 -7.66 1.37
CA ILE A 63 -8.30 -7.39 2.80
C ILE A 63 -8.99 -6.04 3.00
N GLN A 64 -9.39 -5.77 4.23
CA GLN A 64 -9.90 -4.46 4.64
C GLN A 64 -8.92 -3.86 5.64
N VAL A 65 -8.47 -2.64 5.37
CA VAL A 65 -7.61 -1.90 6.28
C VAL A 65 -8.53 -0.99 7.09
N ALA A 66 -8.85 -1.41 8.31
CA ALA A 66 -9.58 -0.56 9.24
C ALA A 66 -8.67 0.58 9.70
N GLU A 67 -9.22 1.79 9.74
CA GLU A 67 -8.58 3.00 10.28
C GLU A 67 -8.44 2.94 11.80
#